data_AF-A0A225D783-F1
#
_entry.id   AF-A0A225D783-F1
#
_cell.length_a   1.000
_cell.length_b   1.000
_cell.length_c   1.000
_cell.angle_alpha   90.00
_cell.angle_beta   90.00
_cell.angle_gamma   90.00
#
_symmetry.space_group_name_H-M   'P 1'
#
loop_
_entity.id
_entity.type
_entity.pdbx_description
1 polymer ?
#
loop_
_entity_poly.entity_id
_entity_poly.type
_entity_poly.pdbx_seq_one_letter_code
_entity_poly.pdbx_strand_id
1 'polypeptide(L)'
;MSGATSGEPPPASPADVVADPTDPRYEAPEQVRRSVVATRAPARAFGAPLSQAAWARGFDAATRRAFVADGSSTNWGLWRRHFASFIPIPDVLHPLTDVYQAAMAGRSVADGWADYETWIGRCGPARSTP
;
A
#
# COMPACT_ATOMS: atom_id res chain seq x y z
N MET A 1 -34.11 17.37 -13.68
CA MET A 1 -32.93 18.18 -13.32
C MET A 1 -32.54 17.78 -11.90
N SER A 2 -31.43 17.06 -11.71
CA SER A 2 -30.86 16.80 -10.38
C SER A 2 -29.34 16.83 -10.52
N GLY A 3 -28.72 17.74 -9.77
CA GLY A 3 -27.33 18.15 -9.92
C GLY A 3 -26.34 17.08 -9.47
N ALA A 4 -25.25 16.97 -10.24
CA ALA A 4 -24.04 16.29 -9.81
C ALA A 4 -23.33 17.20 -8.80
N THR A 5 -23.30 16.80 -7.54
CA THR A 5 -22.36 17.35 -6.58
C THR A 5 -20.98 16.81 -6.92
N SER A 6 -20.12 17.63 -7.51
CA SER A 6 -18.68 17.38 -7.50
C SER A 6 -18.23 17.32 -6.04
N GLY A 7 -17.99 16.11 -5.54
CA GLY A 7 -17.30 15.93 -4.26
C GLY A 7 -15.84 16.27 -4.47
N GLU A 8 -15.46 17.50 -4.08
CA GLU A 8 -14.06 17.83 -3.81
C GLU A 8 -13.51 16.76 -2.84
N PRO A 9 -12.40 16.09 -3.13
CA PRO A 9 -11.80 15.17 -2.18
C PRO A 9 -11.47 15.96 -0.90
N PRO A 10 -11.71 15.38 0.29
CA PRO A 10 -11.40 16.06 1.54
C PRO A 10 -9.92 16.45 1.56
N PRO A 11 -9.58 17.64 2.08
CA PRO A 11 -8.20 18.09 2.16
C PRO A 11 -7.40 17.04 2.95
N ALA A 12 -6.22 16.70 2.43
CA ALA A 12 -5.27 15.82 3.12
C ALA A 12 -5.06 16.33 4.55
N SER A 13 -5.25 15.45 5.52
CA SER A 13 -5.05 15.77 6.92
C SER A 13 -3.57 16.07 7.15
N PRO A 14 -3.18 16.95 8.09
CA PRO A 14 -1.79 17.12 8.49
C PRO A 14 -1.11 15.82 9.00
N ALA A 15 -1.87 14.74 9.17
CA ALA A 15 -1.36 13.40 9.46
C ALA A 15 -0.90 12.61 8.20
N ASP A 16 -1.19 13.11 7.00
CA ASP A 16 -0.89 12.47 5.71
C ASP A 16 0.45 12.95 5.11
N VAL A 17 1.18 13.82 5.82
CA VAL A 17 2.54 14.21 5.42
C VAL A 17 3.47 13.07 5.80
N VAL A 18 4.17 12.50 4.80
CA VAL A 18 5.23 11.53 5.03
C VAL A 18 6.28 12.20 5.92
N ALA A 19 6.38 11.76 7.17
CA ALA A 19 7.36 12.30 8.09
C ALA A 19 8.76 11.96 7.58
N ASP A 20 9.63 12.96 7.52
CA ASP A 20 11.04 12.75 7.23
C ASP A 20 11.64 11.93 8.38
N PRO A 21 12.17 10.71 8.14
CA PRO A 21 12.71 9.87 9.19
C PRO A 21 13.99 10.46 9.82
N THR A 22 14.57 11.50 9.22
CA THR A 22 15.68 12.28 9.77
C THR A 22 15.21 13.53 10.51
N ASP A 23 13.91 13.85 10.47
CA ASP A 23 13.33 14.91 11.27
C ASP A 23 13.45 14.55 12.75
N PRO A 24 14.09 15.37 13.59
CA PRO A 24 14.18 15.12 15.03
C PRO A 24 12.81 15.09 15.72
N ARG A 25 11.73 15.52 15.05
CA ARG A 25 10.34 15.43 15.51
C ARG A 25 9.66 14.12 15.15
N TYR A 26 10.26 13.30 14.27
CA TYR A 26 9.71 12.00 13.92
C TYR A 26 10.00 10.99 15.03
N GLU A 27 8.96 10.60 15.75
CA GLU A 27 9.01 9.48 16.69
C GLU A 27 8.51 8.22 15.99
N ALA A 28 9.42 7.27 15.74
CA ALA A 28 9.06 6.01 15.12
C ALA A 28 8.13 5.21 16.04
N PRO A 29 7.06 4.58 15.49
CA PRO A 29 6.16 3.79 16.31
C PRO A 29 6.86 2.53 16.84
N GLU A 30 6.59 2.18 18.09
CA GLU A 30 7.04 0.91 18.66
C GLU A 30 6.31 -0.27 17.98
N GLN A 31 7.07 -1.28 17.55
CA GLN A 31 6.49 -2.51 17.02
C GLN A 31 6.01 -3.43 18.15
N VAL A 32 4.74 -3.29 18.53
CA VAL A 32 4.12 -4.11 19.60
C VAL A 32 3.97 -5.58 19.22
N ARG A 33 3.71 -5.90 17.94
CA ARG A 33 3.51 -7.28 17.47
C ARG A 33 3.91 -7.46 16.02
N ARG A 34 4.62 -8.54 15.73
CA ARG A 34 4.86 -9.07 14.37
C ARG A 34 4.45 -10.53 14.33
N SER A 35 3.55 -10.89 13.43
CA SER A 35 3.07 -12.27 13.29
C SER A 35 2.63 -12.56 11.86
N VAL A 36 2.63 -13.84 11.47
CA VAL A 36 2.25 -14.29 10.12
C VAL A 36 1.09 -15.27 10.23
N VAL A 37 0.18 -15.22 9.25
CA VAL A 37 -0.80 -16.28 8.97
C VAL A 37 -0.51 -16.73 7.54
N ALA A 38 -0.41 -18.03 7.32
CA ALA A 38 -0.19 -18.59 6.01
C ALA A 38 -1.10 -19.81 5.79
N THR A 39 -1.42 -20.08 4.54
CA THR A 39 -2.21 -21.25 4.16
C THR A 39 -1.70 -21.82 2.84
N ARG A 40 -1.96 -23.10 2.61
CA ARG A 40 -1.87 -23.74 1.28
C ARG A 40 -3.22 -23.79 0.57
N ALA A 41 -4.30 -23.35 1.23
CA ALA A 41 -5.62 -23.30 0.65
C ALA A 41 -5.74 -22.21 -0.43
N PRO A 42 -6.71 -22.31 -1.34
CA PRO A 42 -6.99 -21.25 -2.30
C PRO A 42 -7.29 -19.92 -1.60
N ALA A 43 -6.87 -18.81 -2.19
CA ALA A 43 -6.99 -17.48 -1.57
C ALA A 43 -8.41 -17.11 -1.12
N ARG A 44 -9.46 -17.58 -1.82
CA ARG A 44 -10.86 -17.38 -1.41
C ARG A 44 -11.17 -17.94 -0.02
N ALA A 45 -10.53 -19.05 0.36
CA ALA A 45 -10.73 -19.72 1.65
C ALA A 45 -9.84 -19.12 2.75
N PHE A 46 -8.87 -18.28 2.39
CA PHE A 46 -7.93 -17.69 3.32
C PHE A 46 -8.49 -16.50 4.11
N GLY A 47 -9.48 -15.79 3.55
CA GLY A 47 -10.01 -14.55 4.14
C GLY A 47 -10.55 -14.72 5.56
N ALA A 48 -11.38 -15.73 5.80
CA ALA A 48 -11.97 -15.95 7.12
C ALA A 48 -10.95 -16.35 8.20
N PRO A 49 -10.03 -17.31 7.96
CA PRO A 49 -8.94 -17.59 8.91
C PRO A 49 -8.06 -16.38 9.20
N LEU A 50 -7.76 -15.57 8.18
CA LEU A 50 -6.96 -14.35 8.35
C LEU A 50 -7.70 -13.31 9.20
N SER A 51 -8.99 -13.06 8.95
CA SER A 51 -9.77 -12.10 9.73
C SER A 51 -9.95 -12.53 11.18
N GLN A 52 -10.18 -13.82 11.43
CA GLN A 52 -10.26 -14.36 12.78
C GLN A 52 -8.93 -14.19 13.53
N ALA A 53 -7.80 -14.48 12.87
CA ALA A 53 -6.48 -14.30 13.46
C ALA A 53 -6.16 -12.82 13.72
N ALA A 54 -6.57 -11.92 12.82
CA ALA A 54 -6.42 -10.48 12.99
C ALA A 54 -7.20 -9.98 14.23
N TRP A 55 -8.47 -10.38 14.35
CA TRP A 55 -9.31 -10.05 15.49
C TRP A 55 -8.73 -10.57 16.81
N ALA A 56 -8.34 -11.85 16.85
CA ALA A 56 -7.78 -12.47 18.05
C ALA A 56 -6.45 -11.82 18.50
N ARG A 57 -5.76 -11.12 17.59
CA ARG A 57 -4.51 -10.40 17.86
C ARG A 57 -4.72 -8.92 18.16
N GLY A 58 -5.97 -8.46 18.23
CA GLY A 58 -6.33 -7.07 18.52
C GLY A 58 -6.18 -6.12 17.33
N PHE A 59 -6.07 -6.63 16.10
CA PHE A 59 -5.87 -5.78 14.92
C PHE A 59 -7.06 -4.82 14.70
N ASP A 60 -8.28 -5.27 14.96
CA ASP A 60 -9.51 -4.46 14.90
C ASP A 60 -9.57 -3.30 15.91
N ALA A 61 -8.77 -3.39 16.98
CA ALA A 61 -8.63 -2.35 18.00
C ALA A 61 -7.58 -1.29 17.63
N ALA A 62 -6.84 -1.45 16.53
CA ALA A 62 -5.87 -0.46 16.10
C ALA A 62 -6.55 0.86 15.71
N THR A 63 -6.13 1.98 16.31
CA THR A 63 -6.75 3.30 16.10
C THR A 63 -6.79 3.73 14.63
N ARG A 64 -5.71 3.49 13.88
CA ARG A 64 -5.60 3.92 12.48
C ARG A 64 -6.23 2.94 11.49
N ARG A 65 -6.48 1.69 11.89
CA ARG A 65 -7.02 0.62 11.03
C ARG A 65 -6.40 0.62 9.63
N ALA A 66 -5.08 0.66 9.54
CA ALA A 66 -4.38 0.65 8.26
C ALA A 66 -4.31 -0.78 7.70
N PHE A 67 -4.67 -0.96 6.43
CA PHE A 67 -4.48 -2.20 5.69
C PHE A 67 -3.49 -1.94 4.55
N VAL A 68 -2.25 -2.40 4.72
CA VAL A 68 -1.20 -2.26 3.71
C VAL A 68 -1.11 -3.54 2.89
N ALA A 69 -1.18 -3.43 1.56
CA ALA A 69 -1.02 -4.56 0.66
C ALA A 69 -0.49 -4.13 -0.71
N ASP A 70 0.12 -5.09 -1.43
CA ASP A 70 0.55 -4.91 -2.81
C ASP A 70 -0.65 -4.68 -3.78
N GLY A 71 -0.34 -4.48 -5.07
CA GLY A 71 -1.32 -4.26 -6.12
C GLY A 71 -2.21 -5.47 -6.49
N SER A 72 -2.06 -6.63 -5.85
CA SER A 72 -2.74 -7.87 -6.22
C SER A 72 -4.25 -7.80 -6.02
N SER A 73 -5.01 -8.19 -7.05
CA SER A 73 -6.48 -8.30 -6.99
C SER A 73 -6.97 -9.23 -5.88
N THR A 74 -6.16 -10.21 -5.49
CA THR A 74 -6.44 -11.12 -4.38
C THR A 74 -6.49 -10.37 -3.05
N ASN A 75 -5.48 -9.52 -2.77
CA ASN A 75 -5.39 -8.74 -1.54
C ASN A 75 -6.55 -7.73 -1.46
N TRP A 76 -6.84 -7.03 -2.56
CA TRP A 76 -7.97 -6.09 -2.58
C TRP A 76 -9.33 -6.79 -2.48
N GLY A 77 -9.47 -8.00 -2.99
CA GLY A 77 -10.66 -8.83 -2.77
C GLY A 77 -10.82 -9.24 -1.31
N LEU A 78 -9.71 -9.53 -0.62
CA LEU A 78 -9.70 -9.86 0.80
C LEU A 78 -10.06 -8.64 1.65
N TRP A 79 -9.46 -7.48 1.36
CA TRP A 79 -9.81 -6.20 1.98
C TRP A 79 -11.31 -5.90 1.84
N ARG A 80 -11.87 -5.94 0.62
CA ARG A 80 -13.30 -5.67 0.38
C ARG A 80 -14.24 -6.57 1.19
N ARG A 81 -13.87 -7.82 1.42
CA ARG A 81 -14.72 -8.80 2.12
C ARG A 81 -14.57 -8.80 3.64
N HIS A 82 -13.38 -8.51 4.16
CA HIS A 82 -13.07 -8.74 5.57
C HIS A 82 -12.56 -7.50 6.31
N PHE A 83 -12.05 -6.50 5.59
CA PHE A 83 -11.40 -5.32 6.17
C PHE A 83 -11.89 -4.01 5.52
N ALA A 84 -13.11 -3.97 4.96
CA ALA A 84 -13.61 -2.80 4.24
C ALA A 84 -13.73 -1.53 5.11
N SER A 85 -13.71 -1.67 6.44
CA SER A 85 -13.67 -0.57 7.41
C SER A 85 -12.25 -0.05 7.69
N PHE A 86 -11.22 -0.69 7.13
CA PHE A 86 -9.82 -0.30 7.27
C PHE A 86 -9.41 0.61 6.09
N ILE A 87 -8.50 1.54 6.35
CA ILE A 87 -7.94 2.42 5.33
C ILE A 87 -7.03 1.58 4.42
N PRO A 88 -7.34 1.43 3.12
CA PRO A 88 -6.50 0.70 2.18
C PRO A 88 -5.29 1.55 1.79
N ILE A 89 -4.09 1.02 2.00
CA ILE A 89 -2.82 1.68 1.67
C ILE A 89 -2.06 0.77 0.69
N PRO A 90 -1.87 1.19 -0.57
CA PRO A 90 -1.04 0.46 -1.50
C PRO A 90 0.43 0.44 -1.05
N ASP A 91 1.05 -0.74 -1.07
CA ASP A 91 2.49 -0.87 -0.85
C ASP A 91 3.26 -0.46 -2.11
N VAL A 92 3.86 0.73 -2.07
CA VAL A 92 4.65 1.30 -3.16
C VAL A 92 6.00 0.61 -3.36
N LEU A 93 6.50 -0.16 -2.39
CA LEU A 93 7.78 -0.84 -2.51
C LEU A 93 7.73 -1.98 -3.54
N HIS A 94 6.57 -2.63 -3.68
CA HIS A 94 6.37 -3.68 -4.67
C HIS A 94 6.61 -3.19 -6.11
N PRO A 95 5.88 -2.18 -6.63
CA PRO A 95 6.12 -1.69 -7.99
C PRO A 95 7.52 -1.09 -8.17
N LEU A 96 8.11 -0.45 -7.15
CA LEU A 96 9.50 0.02 -7.22
C LEU A 96 10.48 -1.14 -7.46
N THR A 97 10.29 -2.23 -6.73
CA THR A 97 11.12 -3.44 -6.87
C THR A 97 10.92 -4.08 -8.23
N ASP A 98 9.67 -4.18 -8.71
CA ASP A 98 9.38 -4.77 -10.03
C ASP A 98 10.03 -3.98 -11.18
N VAL A 99 9.94 -2.64 -11.16
CA VAL A 99 10.59 -1.77 -12.15
C VAL A 99 12.11 -1.90 -12.09
N TYR A 100 12.68 -1.96 -10.88
CA TYR A 100 14.11 -2.19 -10.70
C TYR A 100 14.55 -3.54 -11.28
N GLN A 101 13.85 -4.62 -10.96
CA GLN A 101 14.19 -5.96 -11.47
C GLN A 101 14.07 -6.02 -13.00
N ALA A 102 13.04 -5.39 -13.57
CA ALA A 102 12.88 -5.29 -15.01
C ALA A 102 14.03 -4.50 -15.67
N ALA A 103 14.46 -3.40 -15.05
CA ALA A 103 15.52 -2.56 -15.59
C ALA A 103 16.90 -3.25 -15.52
N MET A 104 17.13 -4.07 -14.50
CA MET A 104 18.39 -4.79 -14.26
C MET A 104 18.49 -6.14 -14.99
N ALA A 105 17.39 -6.67 -15.52
CA ALA A 105 17.33 -8.01 -16.13
C ALA A 105 18.36 -8.20 -17.25
N GLY A 106 19.46 -8.90 -16.94
CA GLY A 106 20.53 -9.23 -17.90
C GLY A 106 21.43 -8.05 -18.29
N ARG A 107 21.42 -6.96 -17.52
CA ARG A 107 22.10 -5.70 -17.86
C ARG A 107 23.14 -5.29 -16.81
N SER A 108 24.04 -4.40 -17.20
CA SER A 108 24.93 -3.74 -16.26
C SER A 108 24.12 -2.82 -15.33
N VAL A 109 24.61 -2.59 -14.12
CA VAL A 109 23.98 -1.65 -13.17
C VAL A 109 23.89 -0.25 -13.77
N ALA A 110 24.92 0.20 -14.50
CA ALA A 110 24.94 1.53 -15.12
C ALA A 110 23.80 1.69 -16.14
N ASP A 111 23.62 0.70 -17.02
CA ASP A 111 22.58 0.75 -18.05
C ASP A 111 21.18 0.59 -17.44
N GLY A 112 21.02 -0.36 -16.50
CA GLY A 112 19.73 -0.61 -15.84
C GLY A 112 19.29 0.54 -14.95
N TRP A 113 20.22 1.23 -14.29
CA TRP A 113 19.89 2.34 -13.39
C TRP A 113 19.29 3.53 -14.13
N ALA A 114 19.87 3.92 -15.27
CA ALA A 114 19.36 5.03 -16.08
C ALA A 114 17.93 4.78 -16.58
N ASP A 115 17.61 3.54 -16.94
CA ASP A 115 16.25 3.16 -17.34
C ASP A 115 15.30 3.08 -16.15
N TYR A 116 15.74 2.55 -15.01
CA TYR A 116 14.96 2.54 -13.77
C TYR A 116 14.51 3.95 -13.38
N GLU A 117 15.44 4.93 -13.35
CA GLU A 117 15.15 6.34 -13.06
C GLU A 117 14.14 6.93 -14.07
N THR A 118 14.34 6.63 -15.36
CA THR A 118 13.44 7.09 -16.42
C THR A 118 12.03 6.50 -16.27
N TRP A 119 11.91 5.21 -15.97
CA TRP A 119 10.63 4.52 -15.87
C TRP A 119 9.87 4.96 -14.63
N ILE A 120 10.53 5.03 -13.47
CA ILE A 120 9.86 5.45 -12.23
C ILE A 120 9.47 6.93 -12.24
N GLY A 121 10.27 7.79 -12.87
CA GLY A 121 9.94 9.20 -13.07
C GLY A 121 8.71 9.44 -13.95
N ARG A 122 8.29 8.44 -14.73
CA ARG A 122 7.06 8.47 -15.54
C ARG A 122 5.84 7.89 -14.81
N CYS A 123 6.01 7.27 -13.64
CA CYS A 123 4.92 6.68 -12.85
C CYS A 123 4.14 7.71 -12.00
N GLY A 124 4.39 9.02 -12.15
CA GLY A 124 3.55 10.07 -11.55
C GLY A 124 2.19 10.21 -12.24
N PRO A 125 1.22 10.95 -11.65
CA PRO A 125 -0.06 11.20 -12.31
C PRO A 125 0.19 11.79 -13.70
N ALA A 126 -0.54 11.29 -14.70
CA ALA A 126 -0.47 11.83 -16.06
C ALA A 126 -0.58 13.35 -15.97
N ARG A 127 0.47 14.07 -16.39
CA ARG A 127 0.39 15.52 -16.50
C ARG A 127 -0.69 15.80 -17.53
N SER A 128 -1.84 16.29 -17.08
CA SER A 128 -2.83 16.88 -17.97
C SER A 128 -2.14 18.05 -18.67
N THR A 129 -1.73 17.85 -19.92
CA THR A 129 -1.24 18.92 -20.77
C THR A 129 -2.42 19.87 -21.06
N PRO A 130 -2.24 21.20 -20.95
CA PRO A 130 -3.25 22.16 -21.36
C PRO A 130 -3.54 22.09 -22.87
#